data_AF-A0A8C3SJY6-F1
#
_entry.id   AF-A0A8C3SJY6-F1
#
_cell.length_a   1.000
_cell.length_b   1.000
_cell.length_c   1.000
_cell.angle_alpha   90.00
_cell.angle_beta   90.00
_cell.angle_gamma   90.00
#
_symmetry.space_group_name_H-M   'P 1'
#
loop_
_entity.id
_entity.type
_entity.pdbx_description
1 polymer ?
#
loop_
_entity_poly.entity_id
_entity_poly.type
_entity_poly.pdbx_seq_one_letter_code
_entity_poly.pdbx_strand_id
1 'polypeptide(L)'
;VLADLRARWALAWMGGLLSAFCILLLLLLKKENLKGALRGRRALILYSPDHAGFERLVSTLACALTRLQLAVSVELWSRAELCAIGPMQWFHAQRLRVLQEGGTVVLLFSRGAVARCTEWLLWKQGQMLPRDDPYSAFSASLNCILPDFLAGKAGGRYLVACFEDLLRPADLPELFHSVPIFTLPSQLPTFLLALAGTAAGREQKSSLKKHSLWIGDSLQRAIRECQLQEPAGHCPA
;
A
#
# COMPACT_ATOMS: atom_id res chain seq x y z
N VAL A 1 -64.99 -11.87 18.42
CA VAL A 1 -64.90 -11.45 16.99
C VAL A 1 -64.00 -10.23 16.78
N LEU A 2 -64.32 -9.03 17.28
CA LEU A 2 -63.48 -7.83 17.04
C LEU A 2 -62.09 -7.91 17.73
N ALA A 3 -62.02 -8.55 18.90
CA ALA A 3 -60.77 -8.80 19.63
C ALA A 3 -59.86 -9.81 18.92
N ASP A 4 -60.41 -10.91 18.38
CA ASP A 4 -59.66 -11.92 17.62
C ASP A 4 -59.07 -11.38 16.32
N LEU A 5 -59.82 -10.50 15.64
CA LEU A 5 -59.33 -9.81 14.44
C LEU A 5 -58.14 -8.92 14.77
N ARG A 6 -58.23 -8.09 15.82
CA ARG A 6 -57.12 -7.23 16.25
C ARG A 6 -55.88 -8.03 16.67
N ALA A 7 -56.07 -9.16 17.35
CA ALA A 7 -54.98 -10.06 17.75
C ALA A 7 -54.27 -10.70 16.53
N ARG A 8 -55.03 -11.14 15.52
CA ARG A 8 -54.47 -11.69 14.27
C ARG A 8 -53.70 -10.66 13.47
N TRP A 9 -54.21 -9.42 13.38
CA TRP A 9 -53.48 -8.33 12.74
C TRP A 9 -52.20 -7.98 13.53
N ALA A 10 -52.25 -7.92 14.86
CA ALA A 10 -51.07 -7.66 15.68
C ALA A 10 -49.95 -8.70 15.47
N LEU A 11 -50.30 -9.99 15.38
CA LEU A 11 -49.35 -11.07 15.08
C LEU A 11 -48.72 -10.92 13.69
N ALA A 12 -49.50 -10.53 12.68
CA ALA A 12 -48.99 -10.29 11.33
C ALA A 12 -48.01 -9.10 11.29
N TRP A 13 -48.33 -8.01 12.01
CA TRP A 13 -47.45 -6.85 12.15
C TRP A 13 -46.15 -7.20 12.88
N MET A 14 -46.22 -7.98 13.96
CA MET A 14 -45.04 -8.46 14.68
C MET A 14 -44.13 -9.33 13.79
N GLY A 15 -44.72 -10.23 12.99
CA GLY A 15 -43.97 -11.04 12.03
C GLY A 15 -43.27 -10.20 10.96
N GLY A 16 -43.95 -9.19 10.43
CA GLY A 16 -43.38 -8.23 9.47
C GLY A 16 -42.21 -7.43 10.05
N LEU A 17 -42.36 -6.92 11.28
CA LEU A 17 -41.31 -6.16 11.97
C LEU A 17 -40.11 -7.05 12.29
N LEU A 18 -40.33 -8.28 12.75
CA LEU A 18 -39.25 -9.25 13.01
C LEU A 18 -38.52 -9.62 11.72
N SER A 19 -39.24 -9.85 10.61
CA SER A 19 -38.62 -10.13 9.31
C SER A 19 -37.77 -8.96 8.81
N ALA A 20 -38.31 -7.74 8.86
CA ALA A 20 -37.56 -6.54 8.48
C ALA A 20 -36.33 -6.31 9.37
N PHE A 21 -36.46 -6.55 10.69
CA PHE A 21 -35.35 -6.49 11.63
C PHE A 21 -34.29 -7.56 11.35
N CYS A 22 -34.69 -8.80 11.06
CA CYS A 22 -33.78 -9.87 10.66
C CYS A 22 -33.07 -9.54 9.34
N ILE A 23 -33.77 -9.01 8.33
CA ILE A 23 -33.16 -8.57 7.07
C ILE A 23 -32.17 -7.43 7.33
N LEU A 24 -32.54 -6.43 8.12
CA LEU A 24 -31.66 -5.34 8.50
C LEU A 24 -30.43 -5.85 9.25
N LEU A 25 -30.59 -6.79 10.20
CA LEU A 25 -29.50 -7.41 10.93
C LEU A 25 -28.59 -8.21 9.99
N LEU A 26 -29.14 -8.95 9.03
CA LEU A 26 -28.37 -9.66 8.00
C LEU A 26 -27.63 -8.69 7.07
N LEU A 27 -28.23 -7.55 6.70
CA LEU A 27 -27.57 -6.51 5.92
C LEU A 27 -26.45 -5.83 6.71
N LEU A 28 -26.65 -5.61 8.01
CA LEU A 28 -25.62 -5.12 8.92
C LEU A 28 -24.52 -6.15 9.09
N LEU A 29 -24.82 -7.43 9.35
CA LEU A 29 -23.84 -8.53 9.42
C LEU A 29 -23.08 -8.74 8.11
N LYS A 30 -23.74 -8.54 6.95
CA LYS A 30 -23.09 -8.58 5.63
C LYS A 30 -22.20 -7.36 5.42
N LYS A 31 -22.62 -6.17 5.85
CA LYS A 31 -21.80 -4.95 5.89
C LYS A 31 -20.61 -5.10 6.85
N GLU A 32 -20.77 -5.86 7.92
CA GLU A 32 -19.72 -6.21 8.88
C GLU A 32 -18.78 -7.31 8.34
N ASN A 33 -19.24 -8.21 7.46
CA ASN A 33 -18.35 -9.13 6.72
C ASN A 33 -17.63 -8.44 5.56
N LEU A 34 -18.11 -7.28 5.11
CA LEU A 34 -17.39 -6.35 4.25
C LEU A 34 -16.42 -5.46 5.04
N LYS A 35 -16.23 -5.70 6.36
CA LYS A 35 -15.13 -5.08 7.13
C LYS A 35 -13.86 -5.26 6.32
N GLY A 36 -13.29 -4.13 5.91
CA GLY A 36 -12.39 -4.09 4.76
C GLY A 36 -11.31 -5.14 4.83
N ALA A 37 -10.98 -5.68 3.67
CA ALA A 37 -10.14 -6.85 3.54
C ALA A 37 -8.73 -6.64 4.12
N LEU A 38 -8.34 -5.42 4.50
CA LEU A 38 -7.10 -5.07 5.19
C LEU A 38 -7.33 -4.26 6.49
N ARG A 39 -8.54 -4.29 7.07
CA ARG A 39 -8.89 -3.51 8.27
C ARG A 39 -7.96 -3.86 9.43
N GLY A 40 -7.46 -2.83 10.11
CA GLY A 40 -6.54 -2.97 11.24
C GLY A 40 -5.10 -3.30 10.84
N ARG A 41 -4.80 -3.33 9.54
CA ARG A 41 -3.43 -3.40 9.02
C ARG A 41 -2.96 -1.99 8.65
N ARG A 42 -1.65 -1.76 8.77
CA ARG A 42 -1.00 -0.50 8.38
C ARG A 42 0.11 -0.77 7.36
N ALA A 43 0.24 0.12 6.38
CA ALA A 43 1.38 0.12 5.48
C ALA A 43 1.97 1.52 5.33
N LEU A 44 3.31 1.60 5.24
CA LEU A 44 4.03 2.80 4.84
C LEU A 44 4.60 2.57 3.45
N ILE A 45 4.20 3.39 2.48
CA ILE A 45 4.71 3.32 1.11
C ILE A 45 5.84 4.34 0.95
N LEU A 46 7.01 3.86 0.56
CA LEU A 46 8.17 4.68 0.21
C LEU A 46 8.40 4.56 -1.29
N TYR A 47 8.59 5.69 -1.96
CA TYR A 47 8.81 5.76 -3.40
C TYR A 47 9.70 6.96 -3.72
N SER A 48 10.47 6.88 -4.81
CA SER A 48 11.20 8.03 -5.34
C SER A 48 10.27 8.89 -6.22
N PRO A 49 10.14 10.21 -5.98
CA PRO A 49 9.31 11.10 -6.80
C PRO A 49 10.02 11.44 -8.12
N ASP A 50 10.11 10.46 -9.03
CA ASP A 50 10.87 10.59 -10.28
C ASP A 50 10.23 11.59 -11.25
N HIS A 51 8.91 11.52 -11.40
CA HIS A 51 8.11 12.43 -12.22
C HIS A 51 6.63 12.36 -11.82
N ALA A 52 5.84 13.35 -12.26
CA ALA A 52 4.42 13.48 -11.88
C ALA A 52 3.56 12.28 -12.30
N GLY A 53 3.90 11.60 -13.41
CA GLY A 53 3.21 10.38 -13.85
C GLY A 53 3.36 9.25 -12.83
N PHE A 54 4.58 9.06 -12.31
CA PHE A 54 4.85 8.07 -11.28
C PHE A 54 4.14 8.42 -9.97
N GLU A 55 4.14 9.69 -9.54
CA GLU A 55 3.39 10.12 -8.33
C GLU A 55 1.88 9.80 -8.43
N ARG A 56 1.27 10.01 -9.61
CA ARG A 56 -0.13 9.64 -9.85
C ARG A 56 -0.36 8.13 -9.78
N LEU A 57 0.58 7.34 -10.30
CA LEU A 57 0.53 5.89 -10.20
C LEU A 57 0.65 5.42 -8.73
N VAL A 58 1.57 5.97 -7.95
CA VAL A 58 1.67 5.71 -6.50
C VAL A 58 0.38 6.12 -5.78
N SER A 59 -0.17 7.29 -6.09
CA SER A 59 -1.44 7.77 -5.53
C SER A 59 -2.61 6.84 -5.85
N THR A 60 -2.67 6.30 -7.08
CA THR A 60 -3.68 5.33 -7.52
C THR A 60 -3.61 4.05 -6.68
N LEU A 61 -2.39 3.51 -6.49
CA LEU A 61 -2.18 2.35 -5.62
C LEU A 61 -2.58 2.65 -4.17
N ALA A 62 -2.08 3.76 -3.60
CA ALA A 62 -2.36 4.14 -2.22
C ALA A 62 -3.87 4.33 -1.98
N CYS A 63 -4.58 5.02 -2.88
CA CYS A 63 -6.03 5.19 -2.83
C CYS A 63 -6.77 3.85 -2.89
N ALA A 64 -6.34 2.94 -3.77
CA ALA A 64 -6.94 1.62 -3.89
C ALA A 64 -6.79 0.81 -2.59
N LEU A 65 -5.61 0.85 -1.97
CA LEU A 65 -5.34 0.19 -0.69
C LEU A 65 -6.18 0.79 0.46
N THR A 66 -6.32 2.11 0.52
CA THR A 66 -7.19 2.78 1.51
C THR A 66 -8.65 2.36 1.34
N ARG A 67 -9.15 2.16 0.11
CA ARG A 67 -10.50 1.62 -0.13
C ARG A 67 -10.69 0.20 0.42
N LEU A 68 -9.62 -0.58 0.54
CA LEU A 68 -9.61 -1.88 1.21
C LEU A 68 -9.51 -1.78 2.75
N GLN A 69 -9.59 -0.57 3.31
CA GLN A 69 -9.46 -0.25 4.74
C GLN A 69 -8.05 -0.53 5.31
N LEU A 70 -7.02 -0.54 4.46
CA LEU A 70 -5.63 -0.49 4.91
C LEU A 70 -5.32 0.93 5.39
N ALA A 71 -4.73 1.08 6.58
CA ALA A 71 -4.18 2.36 7.00
C ALA A 71 -2.88 2.63 6.24
N VAL A 72 -2.94 3.47 5.20
CA VAL A 72 -1.78 3.79 4.35
C VAL A 72 -1.17 5.13 4.77
N SER A 73 0.13 5.13 5.06
CA SER A 73 0.96 6.34 5.15
C SER A 73 1.80 6.45 3.88
N VAL A 74 1.81 7.62 3.23
CA VAL A 74 2.65 7.92 2.07
C VAL A 74 3.04 9.40 2.12
N GLU A 75 4.28 9.72 1.73
CA GLU A 75 4.81 11.09 1.80
C GLU A 75 3.92 12.10 1.06
N LEU A 76 3.38 11.72 -0.10
CA LEU A 76 2.48 12.53 -0.94
C LEU A 76 1.30 13.13 -0.16
N TRP A 77 0.80 12.45 0.88
CA TRP A 77 -0.33 12.91 1.70
C TRP A 77 0.08 13.66 2.97
N SER A 78 1.38 13.70 3.26
CA SER A 78 1.95 14.23 4.50
C SER A 78 2.96 15.35 4.26
N ARG A 79 2.95 16.01 3.09
CA ARG A 79 3.90 17.09 2.74
C ARG A 79 4.00 18.20 3.79
N ALA A 80 2.87 18.63 4.36
CA ALA A 80 2.89 19.66 5.41
C ALA A 80 3.61 19.19 6.69
N GLU A 81 3.39 17.94 7.11
CA GLU A 81 4.06 17.33 8.25
C GLU A 81 5.56 17.15 7.95
N LEU A 82 5.89 16.64 6.77
CA LEU A 82 7.27 16.45 6.31
C LEU A 82 8.05 17.77 6.31
N CYS A 83 7.46 18.85 5.79
CA CYS A 83 8.09 20.17 5.82
C CYS A 83 8.28 20.72 7.24
N ALA A 84 7.40 20.35 8.18
CA ALA A 84 7.47 20.84 9.55
C ALA A 84 8.54 20.12 10.40
N ILE A 85 8.66 18.79 10.26
CA ILE A 85 9.57 17.98 11.12
C ILE A 85 10.79 17.42 10.37
N GLY A 86 10.83 17.56 9.05
CA GLY A 86 11.87 17.02 8.18
C GLY A 86 11.62 15.56 7.75
N PRO A 87 12.12 15.14 6.58
CA PRO A 87 11.86 13.82 6.00
C PRO A 87 12.37 12.66 6.87
N MET A 88 13.52 12.83 7.53
CA MET A 88 14.10 11.81 8.39
C MET A 88 13.24 11.54 9.63
N GLN A 89 12.79 12.59 10.32
CA GLN A 89 11.96 12.46 11.53
C GLN A 89 10.57 11.93 11.18
N TRP A 90 9.99 12.43 10.08
CA TRP A 90 8.74 11.92 9.55
C TRP A 90 8.82 10.42 9.27
N PHE A 91 9.85 10.00 8.54
CA PHE A 91 10.05 8.58 8.23
C PHE A 91 10.16 7.73 9.51
N HIS A 92 10.96 8.17 10.48
CA HIS A 92 11.12 7.48 11.76
C HIS A 92 9.78 7.30 12.49
N ALA A 93 8.97 8.36 12.56
CA ALA A 93 7.66 8.32 13.21
C ALA A 93 6.69 7.35 12.49
N GLN A 94 6.63 7.39 11.16
CA GLN A 94 5.77 6.48 10.40
C GLN A 94 6.23 5.03 10.51
N ARG A 95 7.54 4.76 10.38
CA ARG A 95 8.10 3.42 10.50
C ARG A 95 7.82 2.83 11.88
N LEU A 96 8.04 3.59 12.96
CA LEU A 96 7.77 3.14 14.32
C LEU A 96 6.30 2.73 14.48
N ARG A 97 5.37 3.58 14.04
CA ARG A 97 3.93 3.32 14.12
C ARG A 97 3.52 2.08 13.33
N VAL A 98 4.03 1.93 12.10
CA VAL A 98 3.73 0.77 11.24
C VAL A 98 4.24 -0.52 11.87
N LEU A 99 5.47 -0.54 12.37
CA LEU A 99 6.07 -1.76 12.94
C LEU A 99 5.45 -2.14 14.28
N GLN A 100 5.07 -1.18 15.13
CA GLN A 100 4.38 -1.45 16.41
C GLN A 100 3.00 -2.09 16.21
N GLU A 101 2.28 -1.73 15.14
CA GLU A 101 0.98 -2.29 14.79
C GLU A 101 1.10 -3.58 13.95
N GLY A 102 2.31 -4.14 13.81
CA GLY A 102 2.57 -5.33 13.00
C GLY A 102 2.29 -5.13 11.50
N GLY A 103 2.31 -3.88 11.04
CA GLY A 103 2.16 -3.48 9.65
C GLY A 103 3.44 -3.71 8.84
N THR A 104 3.47 -3.14 7.63
CA THR A 104 4.53 -3.43 6.65
C THR A 104 5.01 -2.15 5.95
N VAL A 105 6.33 -2.02 5.77
CA VAL A 105 6.92 -0.96 4.95
C VAL A 105 7.05 -1.48 3.52
N VAL A 106 6.43 -0.79 2.56
CA VAL A 106 6.47 -1.14 1.13
C VAL A 106 7.44 -0.21 0.43
N LEU A 107 8.51 -0.78 -0.12
CA LEU A 107 9.46 -0.08 -0.98
C LEU A 107 8.99 -0.21 -2.43
N LEU A 108 8.44 0.87 -2.98
CA LEU A 108 7.94 0.92 -4.34
C LEU A 108 9.04 1.46 -5.26
N PHE A 109 9.71 0.55 -5.95
CA PHE A 109 10.85 0.86 -6.80
C PHE A 109 10.43 1.34 -8.19
N SER A 110 11.08 2.43 -8.59
CA SER A 110 11.18 2.99 -9.93
C SER A 110 12.65 3.01 -10.36
N ARG A 111 12.94 3.43 -11.59
CA ARG A 111 14.33 3.62 -12.05
C ARG A 111 15.09 4.64 -11.21
N GLY A 112 14.47 5.75 -10.82
CA GLY A 112 15.11 6.73 -9.93
C GLY A 112 15.32 6.21 -8.52
N ALA A 113 14.42 5.37 -8.00
CA ALA A 113 14.64 4.69 -6.72
C ALA A 113 15.86 3.75 -6.77
N VAL A 114 16.03 2.99 -7.87
CA VAL A 114 17.23 2.15 -8.09
C VAL A 114 18.49 2.99 -8.16
N ALA A 115 18.48 4.09 -8.92
CA ALA A 115 19.63 4.99 -9.05
C ALA A 115 20.06 5.54 -7.68
N ARG A 116 19.13 6.11 -6.91
CA ARG A 116 19.40 6.64 -5.56
C ARG A 116 19.90 5.57 -4.58
N CYS A 117 19.33 4.37 -4.62
CA CYS A 117 19.83 3.26 -3.81
C CYS A 117 21.26 2.88 -4.19
N THR A 118 21.54 2.79 -5.49
CA THR A 118 22.86 2.41 -6.01
C THR A 118 23.90 3.47 -5.64
N GLU A 119 23.57 4.74 -5.81
CA GLU A 119 24.41 5.86 -5.38
C GLU A 119 24.70 5.81 -3.88
N TRP A 120 23.68 5.58 -3.05
CA TRP A 120 23.87 5.45 -1.60
C TRP A 120 24.77 4.26 -1.24
N LEU A 121 24.58 3.10 -1.89
CA LEU A 121 25.38 1.89 -1.63
C LEU A 121 26.83 2.02 -2.09
N LEU A 122 27.08 2.75 -3.17
CA LEU A 122 28.42 3.01 -3.70
C LEU A 122 29.12 4.21 -3.05
N TRP A 123 28.38 4.99 -2.26
CA TRP A 123 28.90 6.21 -1.64
C TRP A 123 30.08 5.91 -0.71
N LYS A 124 31.13 6.73 -0.84
CA LYS A 124 32.32 6.68 0.00
C LYS A 124 32.47 7.97 0.80
N GLN A 125 32.99 7.84 2.02
CA GLN A 125 33.25 8.97 2.90
C GLN A 125 34.15 10.01 2.20
N GLY A 126 33.72 11.26 2.17
CA GLY A 126 34.42 12.36 1.49
C GLY A 126 33.92 12.67 0.07
N GLN A 127 33.03 11.85 -0.50
CA GLN A 127 32.33 12.19 -1.74
C GLN A 127 31.07 13.01 -1.41
N MET A 128 30.84 14.09 -2.18
CA MET A 128 29.57 14.81 -2.11
C MET A 128 28.51 13.91 -2.77
N LEU A 129 27.47 13.53 -2.03
CA LEU A 129 26.28 12.94 -2.66
C LEU A 129 25.74 13.95 -3.68
N PRO A 130 25.20 13.49 -4.82
CA PRO A 130 24.45 14.35 -5.72
C PRO A 130 23.44 15.17 -4.94
N ARG A 131 23.12 16.37 -5.43
CA ARG A 131 22.16 17.26 -4.78
C ARG A 131 20.77 16.63 -4.87
N ASP A 132 20.48 15.71 -3.96
CA ASP A 132 19.16 15.15 -3.77
C ASP A 132 18.22 16.26 -3.33
N ASP A 133 16.94 16.11 -3.69
CA ASP A 133 15.89 16.94 -3.12
C ASP A 133 15.97 16.82 -1.59
N PRO A 134 16.27 17.92 -0.86
CA PRO A 134 16.41 17.89 0.60
C PRO A 134 15.13 17.45 1.31
N TYR A 135 14.00 17.42 0.60
CA TYR A 135 12.71 16.95 1.10
C TYR A 135 12.38 15.51 0.67
N SER A 136 13.29 14.80 0.00
CA SER A 136 13.03 13.42 -0.41
C SER A 136 12.94 12.47 0.78
N ALA A 137 11.72 12.08 1.13
CA ALA A 137 11.47 11.03 2.12
C ALA A 137 12.14 9.70 1.75
N PHE A 138 12.22 9.38 0.46
CA PHE A 138 12.86 8.14 -0.01
C PHE A 138 14.35 8.12 0.31
N SER A 139 15.11 9.14 -0.14
CA SER A 139 16.55 9.22 0.14
C SER A 139 16.83 9.27 1.65
N ALA A 140 16.03 10.04 2.41
CA ALA A 140 16.15 10.07 3.87
C ALA A 140 15.93 8.68 4.50
N SER A 141 14.95 7.91 3.99
CA SER A 141 14.63 6.57 4.50
C SER A 141 15.73 5.54 4.29
N LEU A 142 16.56 5.69 3.24
CA LEU A 142 17.67 4.76 2.94
C LEU A 142 18.61 4.59 4.14
N ASN A 143 18.93 5.69 4.83
CA ASN A 143 19.77 5.68 6.03
C ASN A 143 19.22 4.80 7.16
N CYS A 144 17.90 4.59 7.20
CA CYS A 144 17.24 3.82 8.24
C CYS A 144 16.93 2.39 7.83
N ILE A 145 16.57 2.16 6.57
CA ILE A 145 16.14 0.84 6.11
C ILE A 145 17.33 -0.04 5.77
N LEU A 146 18.38 0.50 5.15
CA LEU A 146 19.51 -0.28 4.66
C LEU A 146 20.24 -1.06 5.77
N PRO A 147 20.44 -0.51 6.99
CA PRO A 147 20.95 -1.30 8.10
C PRO A 147 20.13 -2.56 8.43
N ASP A 148 18.80 -2.53 8.29
CA ASP A 148 17.97 -3.73 8.49
C ASP A 148 18.23 -4.79 7.41
N PHE A 149 18.43 -4.38 6.16
CA PHE A 149 18.73 -5.30 5.06
C PHE A 149 20.13 -5.89 5.20
N LEU A 150 21.14 -5.05 5.47
CA LEU A 150 22.53 -5.48 5.67
C LEU A 150 22.69 -6.42 6.87
N ALA A 151 21.89 -6.20 7.92
CA ALA A 151 21.89 -7.07 9.10
C ALA A 151 20.99 -8.32 8.96
N GLY A 152 20.33 -8.54 7.82
CA GLY A 152 19.40 -9.65 7.61
C GLY A 152 18.11 -9.58 8.46
N LYS A 153 17.76 -8.40 8.96
CA LYS A 153 16.61 -8.13 9.84
C LYS A 153 15.39 -7.56 9.10
N ALA A 154 15.44 -7.49 7.77
CA ALA A 154 14.37 -6.94 6.94
C ALA A 154 13.15 -7.88 6.80
N GLY A 155 13.35 -9.20 6.99
CA GLY A 155 12.30 -10.20 6.86
C GLY A 155 11.05 -9.90 7.70
N GLY A 156 9.88 -9.98 7.08
CA GLY A 156 8.58 -9.75 7.72
C GLY A 156 8.22 -8.28 8.01
N ARG A 157 9.16 -7.35 7.81
CA ARG A 157 8.93 -5.90 8.04
C ARG A 157 8.81 -5.11 6.74
N TYR A 158 9.54 -5.55 5.72
CA TYR A 158 9.60 -4.88 4.42
C TYR A 158 9.07 -5.77 3.31
N LEU A 159 8.44 -5.13 2.33
CA LEU A 159 8.12 -5.72 1.02
C LEU A 159 8.66 -4.80 -0.05
N VAL A 160 9.06 -5.38 -1.17
CA VAL A 160 9.47 -4.64 -2.35
C VAL A 160 8.38 -4.81 -3.41
N ALA A 161 8.06 -3.73 -4.11
CA ALA A 161 7.17 -3.78 -5.26
C ALA A 161 7.74 -2.94 -6.40
N CYS A 162 7.51 -3.36 -7.63
CA CYS A 162 7.74 -2.55 -8.83
C CYS A 162 6.55 -2.69 -9.78
N PHE A 163 6.38 -1.71 -10.65
CA PHE A 163 5.35 -1.78 -11.68
C PHE A 163 5.90 -2.41 -12.96
N GLU A 164 5.09 -3.29 -13.53
CA GLU A 164 5.31 -3.90 -14.83
C GLU A 164 5.55 -2.84 -15.89
N ASP A 165 6.37 -3.19 -16.87
CA ASP A 165 6.75 -2.35 -18.00
C ASP A 165 7.48 -1.03 -17.64
N LEU A 166 7.62 -0.68 -16.35
CA LEU A 166 8.42 0.45 -15.85
C LEU A 166 9.77 -0.01 -15.29
N LEU A 167 9.77 -1.11 -14.51
CA LEU A 167 10.98 -1.64 -13.89
C LEU A 167 10.93 -3.17 -13.77
N ARG A 168 11.99 -3.85 -14.20
CA ARG A 168 12.09 -5.31 -14.04
C ARG A 168 12.68 -5.64 -12.67
N PRO A 169 12.21 -6.71 -12.00
CA PRO A 169 12.77 -7.14 -10.72
C PRO A 169 14.28 -7.43 -10.75
N ALA A 170 14.81 -7.86 -11.91
CA ALA A 170 16.24 -8.10 -12.10
C ALA A 170 17.09 -6.82 -12.04
N ASP A 171 16.49 -5.65 -12.27
CA ASP A 171 17.17 -4.36 -12.23
C ASP A 171 17.24 -3.79 -10.78
N LEU A 172 16.68 -4.49 -9.78
CA LEU A 172 16.72 -4.09 -8.37
C LEU A 172 18.07 -4.43 -7.72
N PRO A 173 18.62 -3.57 -6.84
CA PRO A 173 19.86 -3.86 -6.13
C PRO A 173 19.77 -5.17 -5.32
N GLU A 174 20.80 -6.02 -5.40
CA GLU A 174 20.83 -7.38 -4.82
C GLU A 174 20.43 -7.43 -3.34
N LEU A 175 20.79 -6.40 -2.58
CA LEU A 175 20.46 -6.26 -1.16
C LEU A 175 18.96 -6.44 -0.85
N PHE A 176 18.08 -5.96 -1.75
CA PHE A 176 16.64 -5.98 -1.56
C PHE A 176 15.98 -7.33 -1.90
N HIS A 177 16.73 -8.28 -2.48
CA HIS A 177 16.23 -9.63 -2.78
C HIS A 177 16.11 -10.53 -1.54
N SER A 178 16.54 -10.04 -0.38
CA SER A 178 16.35 -10.69 0.93
C SER A 178 14.91 -10.64 1.45
N VAL A 179 14.02 -9.88 0.80
CA VAL A 179 12.58 -9.80 1.13
C VAL A 179 11.71 -10.10 -0.09
N PRO A 180 10.41 -10.41 0.08
CA PRO A 180 9.53 -10.67 -1.06
C PRO A 180 9.40 -9.46 -1.99
N ILE A 181 9.60 -9.69 -3.29
CA ILE A 181 9.46 -8.71 -4.37
C ILE A 181 8.18 -9.03 -5.15
N PHE A 182 7.37 -8.00 -5.40
CA PHE A 182 6.12 -8.11 -6.15
C PHE A 182 6.12 -7.26 -7.41
N THR A 183 5.69 -7.84 -8.51
CA THR A 183 5.54 -7.18 -9.80
C THR A 183 4.04 -6.87 -10.03
N LEU A 184 3.70 -5.58 -10.11
CA LEU A 184 2.31 -5.12 -10.17
C LEU A 184 1.94 -4.67 -11.60
N PRO A 185 0.75 -5.03 -12.12
CA PRO A 185 -0.38 -5.59 -11.39
C PRO A 185 -0.50 -7.13 -11.35
N SER A 186 0.31 -7.91 -12.07
CA SER A 186 0.16 -9.38 -12.19
C SER A 186 0.19 -10.11 -10.85
N GLN A 187 1.09 -9.70 -9.94
CA GLN A 187 1.23 -10.28 -8.60
C GLN A 187 0.45 -9.50 -7.53
N LEU A 188 -0.48 -8.64 -7.94
CA LEU A 188 -1.31 -7.88 -7.02
C LEU A 188 -2.10 -8.75 -6.01
N PRO A 189 -2.72 -9.89 -6.39
CA PRO A 189 -3.41 -10.73 -5.42
C PRO A 189 -2.48 -11.20 -4.29
N THR A 190 -1.27 -11.65 -4.66
CA THR A 190 -0.24 -12.10 -3.70
C THR A 190 0.33 -10.95 -2.88
N PHE A 191 0.51 -9.77 -3.47
CA PHE A 191 0.92 -8.55 -2.76
C PHE A 191 -0.11 -8.15 -1.70
N LEU A 192 -1.40 -8.15 -2.03
CA LEU A 192 -2.48 -7.86 -1.10
C LEU A 192 -2.55 -8.89 0.04
N LEU A 193 -2.31 -10.16 -0.25
CA LEU A 193 -2.22 -11.21 0.77
C LEU A 193 -1.02 -11.00 1.70
N ALA A 194 0.13 -10.56 1.18
CA ALA A 194 1.29 -10.23 2.00
C ALA A 194 1.00 -9.05 2.94
N LEU A 195 0.31 -8.01 2.47
CA LEU A 195 -0.14 -6.88 3.31
C LEU A 195 -1.15 -7.30 4.39
N ALA A 196 -2.04 -8.24 4.06
CA ALA A 196 -2.99 -8.80 5.02
C ALA A 196 -2.30 -9.57 6.17
N GLY A 197 -1.09 -10.06 5.93
CA GLY A 197 -0.32 -10.85 6.89
C GLY A 197 -0.79 -12.31 6.99
N THR A 198 -0.10 -13.09 7.82
CA THR A 198 -0.32 -14.54 7.97
C THR A 198 -1.67 -14.90 8.63
N ALA A 199 -2.29 -13.95 9.34
CA ALA A 199 -3.56 -14.14 10.03
C ALA A 199 -4.81 -14.01 9.14
N ALA A 200 -4.66 -13.77 7.83
CA ALA A 200 -5.78 -13.57 6.93
C ALA A 200 -6.66 -14.85 6.80
N GLY A 201 -7.94 -14.74 7.16
CA GLY A 201 -8.92 -15.83 7.05
C GLY A 201 -9.30 -16.15 5.59
N ARG A 202 -9.89 -17.33 5.34
CA ARG A 202 -10.27 -17.77 3.98
C ARG A 202 -11.18 -16.79 3.24
N GLU A 203 -12.18 -16.23 3.93
CA GLU A 203 -13.08 -15.22 3.37
C GLU A 203 -12.37 -13.92 2.99
N GLN A 204 -11.43 -13.47 3.83
CA GLN A 204 -10.61 -12.29 3.55
C GLN A 204 -9.74 -12.53 2.31
N LYS A 205 -9.13 -13.72 2.18
CA LYS A 205 -8.34 -14.10 1.00
C LYS A 205 -9.18 -14.10 -0.28
N SER A 206 -10.40 -14.64 -0.23
CA SER A 206 -11.33 -14.68 -1.38
C SER A 206 -11.74 -13.26 -1.78
N SER A 207 -12.00 -12.40 -0.81
CA SER A 207 -12.32 -10.99 -1.01
C SER A 207 -11.17 -10.23 -1.66
N LEU A 208 -9.93 -10.37 -1.17
CA LEU A 208 -8.76 -9.71 -1.75
C LEU A 208 -8.53 -10.12 -3.21
N LYS A 209 -8.73 -11.41 -3.54
CA LYS A 209 -8.64 -11.90 -4.92
C LYS A 209 -9.71 -11.30 -5.84
N LYS A 210 -10.90 -10.99 -5.32
CA LYS A 210 -11.93 -10.28 -6.09
C LYS A 210 -11.53 -8.82 -6.32
N HIS A 211 -11.01 -8.16 -5.28
CA HIS A 211 -10.60 -6.76 -5.38
C HIS A 211 -9.36 -6.55 -6.25
N SER A 212 -8.45 -7.52 -6.34
CA SER A 212 -7.26 -7.39 -7.19
C SER A 212 -7.58 -7.21 -8.67
N LEU A 213 -8.74 -7.67 -9.16
CA LEU A 213 -9.11 -7.50 -10.56
C LEU A 213 -9.33 -6.02 -10.93
N TRP A 214 -10.17 -5.29 -10.19
CA TRP A 214 -10.46 -3.88 -10.49
C TRP A 214 -9.27 -2.97 -10.17
N ILE A 215 -8.51 -3.27 -9.12
CA ILE A 215 -7.29 -2.53 -8.78
C ILE A 215 -6.25 -2.77 -9.89
N GLY A 216 -6.11 -4.01 -10.36
CA GLY A 216 -5.20 -4.36 -11.45
C GLY A 216 -5.51 -3.56 -12.73
N ASP A 217 -6.77 -3.51 -13.14
CA ASP A 217 -7.19 -2.71 -14.32
C ASP A 217 -6.95 -1.21 -14.10
N SER A 218 -7.24 -0.68 -12.91
CA SER A 218 -6.95 0.72 -12.57
C SER A 218 -5.45 1.02 -12.60
N LEU A 219 -4.61 0.12 -12.09
CA LEU A 219 -3.16 0.27 -12.12
C LEU A 219 -2.63 0.16 -13.55
N GLN A 220 -3.13 -0.77 -14.35
CA GLN A 220 -2.67 -0.94 -15.74
C GLN A 220 -3.02 0.26 -16.62
N ARG A 221 -4.13 0.94 -16.35
CA ARG A 221 -4.44 2.24 -16.96
C ARG A 221 -3.43 3.31 -16.50
N ALA A 222 -3.18 3.43 -15.20
CA ALA A 222 -2.22 4.39 -14.68
C ALA A 222 -0.76 4.12 -15.11
N ILE A 223 -0.35 2.87 -15.28
CA ILE A 223 0.99 2.48 -15.80
C ILE A 223 1.15 2.98 -17.24
N ARG A 224 0.16 2.75 -18.10
CA ARG A 224 0.19 3.24 -19.49
C ARG A 224 0.27 4.77 -19.56
N GLU A 225 -0.49 5.47 -18.72
CA GLU A 225 -0.41 6.93 -18.62
C GLU A 225 0.96 7.40 -18.11
N CYS A 226 1.57 6.67 -17.16
CA CYS A 226 2.89 6.95 -16.63
C CYS A 226 3.97 6.83 -17.72
N GLN A 227 3.91 5.79 -18.56
CA GLN A 227 4.85 5.57 -19.68
C GLN A 227 4.82 6.72 -20.69
N LEU A 228 3.63 7.24 -21.01
CA LEU A 228 3.47 8.37 -21.92
C LEU A 228 4.08 9.66 -21.39
N GLN A 229 4.31 9.74 -20.07
CA GLN A 229 4.85 10.91 -19.38
C GLN A 229 6.29 10.69 -18.90
N GLU A 230 6.91 9.55 -19.18
CA GLU A 230 8.36 9.43 -18.97
C GLU A 230 9.05 10.46 -19.86
N PRO A 231 9.86 11.36 -19.30
CA PRO A 231 10.62 12.29 -20.12
C PRO A 231 11.51 11.49 -21.07
N ALA A 232 11.33 11.69 -22.38
CA ALA A 232 12.12 11.03 -23.40
C ALA A 232 13.61 11.29 -23.15
N GLY A 233 14.34 10.24 -22.75
CA GLY A 233 15.80 10.14 -22.82
C GLY A 233 16.59 11.23 -22.10
N HIS A 234 17.02 10.94 -20.87
CA HIS A 234 18.39 11.31 -20.48
C HIS A 234 19.26 10.07 -20.67
N CYS A 235 19.99 10.00 -21.80
CA CYS A 235 21.12 9.09 -21.90
C CYS A 235 22.11 9.43 -20.77
N PRO A 236 22.59 8.47 -19.97
CA PRO A 236 23.86 8.68 -19.28
C PRO A 236 24.96 8.65 -20.34
N ALA A 237 25.76 9.73 -20.36
CA ALA A 237 27.04 9.78 -21.05
C ALA A 237 28.05 8.81 -20.41
#